data_AF-A0A1F9WPX5-F1
#
_entry.id   AF-A0A1F9WPX5-F1
#
_cell.length_a   1.000
_cell.length_b   1.000
_cell.length_c   1.000
_cell.angle_alpha   90.00
_cell.angle_beta   90.00
_cell.angle_gamma   90.00
#
_symmetry.space_group_name_H-M   'P 1'
#
loop_
_entity.id
_entity.type
_entity.pdbx_description
1 polymer ?
#
loop_
_entity_poly.entity_id
_entity_poly.type
_entity_poly.pdbx_seq_one_letter_code
_entity_poly.pdbx_strand_id
1 'polypeptide(L)'
;MKKQTWGIMLLILGLGGPNALAQNGPQPESAAQDINENEFISMRDHLASSLMFRGELADKIIGAGLTNEIVDLEGEPTYSAARLALLGWIKTNPDKAARLALNIKNGIKPGAGIIPYKIYGWEINPEFLEKIKSLKEAAGDLRVSPEALELATHRLYAGSAGGGAGPVVIGGNRPRGGDNFFSANYADYKLNRAGLERELAGAGGVLDSLRGPAGKGPAGTEEAYAAVVARYGAFVVAASATKGRSAITSGESEALEKHRSGLRFALAGLTLRSRAAELSGICRELEAERARPGGGALVTAAKALERRFTADAGRAEGGQLAVKELMLLVGGAEEAFAAFYVRLYVYSGLLGFKKRSEGLGFSCVYDYLLWLWMAKISPHSASVKARAAVMAAAPGLDAAMGKAGEGQLAAALDGPGGRAAELEAALAAAGAASAANRAAQFFLWGVLFRPVEIEVSARGGRPFFQPAFTLYNIAGWRPTGP
;
A
#
# COMPACT_ATOMS: atom_id res chain seq x y z
N MET A 1 -2.08 51.91 35.17
CA MET A 1 -3.09 51.70 36.24
C MET A 1 -3.54 50.22 36.22
N LYS A 2 -4.36 49.82 37.21
CA LYS A 2 -5.06 48.51 37.41
C LYS A 2 -5.29 47.71 36.10
N LYS A 3 -4.92 46.41 36.03
CA LYS A 3 -5.69 45.21 36.46
C LYS A 3 -7.03 45.07 35.70
N GLN A 4 -7.52 43.91 35.30
CA GLN A 4 -7.15 42.48 35.46
C GLN A 4 -7.75 41.74 34.21
N THR A 5 -7.64 40.44 33.89
CA THR A 5 -7.25 39.16 34.53
C THR A 5 -6.95 38.17 33.36
N TRP A 6 -6.26 37.02 33.44
CA TRP A 6 -5.50 36.32 34.50
C TRP A 6 -4.49 35.34 33.85
N GLY A 7 -3.98 34.35 34.59
CA GLY A 7 -3.27 33.15 34.07
C GLY A 7 -3.20 32.06 35.14
N ILE A 8 -2.97 30.80 34.76
CA ILE A 8 -2.78 29.67 35.70
C ILE A 8 -1.47 28.95 35.41
N MET A 9 -0.68 28.77 36.46
CA MET A 9 0.56 27.98 36.52
C MET A 9 0.65 27.42 37.93
N LEU A 10 0.88 26.11 38.06
CA LEU A 10 1.55 25.33 39.13
C LEU A 10 1.19 23.84 38.84
N LEU A 11 2.09 22.86 38.74
CA LEU A 11 3.22 22.44 39.59
C LEU A 11 2.78 21.47 40.70
N ILE A 12 3.36 20.27 40.68
CA ILE A 12 3.81 19.48 41.83
C ILE A 12 4.96 18.58 41.32
N LEU A 13 6.11 18.68 41.98
CA LEU A 13 7.17 17.67 41.96
C LEU A 13 7.00 16.82 43.22
N GLY A 14 7.25 15.51 43.14
CA GLY A 14 7.10 14.60 44.28
C GLY A 14 8.34 14.51 45.15
N LEU A 15 8.20 13.86 46.32
CA LEU A 15 9.26 13.19 47.10
C LEU A 15 8.63 12.47 48.31
N GLY A 16 9.26 11.39 48.79
CA GLY A 16 8.95 10.75 50.08
C GLY A 16 8.15 9.43 50.02
N GLY A 17 8.79 8.33 50.44
CA GLY A 17 8.14 7.07 50.85
C GLY A 17 7.94 7.03 52.37
N PRO A 18 7.97 5.85 53.04
CA PRO A 18 8.30 4.51 52.54
C PRO A 18 7.25 3.43 52.87
N ASN A 19 7.44 2.22 52.32
CA ASN A 19 7.54 1.02 53.17
C ASN A 19 8.18 -0.14 52.39
N ALA A 20 9.07 -0.87 53.04
CA ALA A 20 9.74 -2.06 52.50
C ALA A 20 9.64 -3.21 53.51
N LEU A 21 9.61 -4.45 53.00
CA LEU A 21 9.97 -5.74 53.60
C LEU A 21 9.69 -6.78 52.49
N ALA A 22 10.71 -7.39 51.86
CA ALA A 22 11.44 -8.59 52.30
C ALA A 22 10.65 -9.91 52.06
N GLN A 23 11.24 -11.04 51.63
CA GLN A 23 12.59 -11.43 51.18
C GLN A 23 12.47 -12.79 50.43
N ASN A 24 13.35 -13.31 49.56
CA ASN A 24 14.69 -12.95 49.06
C ASN A 24 14.61 -12.75 47.49
N GLY A 25 15.62 -12.79 46.60
CA GLY A 25 17.05 -13.19 46.60
C GLY A 25 17.28 -14.64 46.10
N PRO A 26 18.44 -15.00 45.49
CA PRO A 26 19.71 -14.28 45.54
C PRO A 26 20.24 -13.70 44.20
N GLN A 27 21.23 -12.82 44.35
CA GLN A 27 22.25 -12.39 43.36
C GLN A 27 23.63 -12.95 43.82
N PRO A 28 24.78 -12.76 43.12
CA PRO A 28 25.02 -12.09 41.81
C PRO A 28 25.87 -12.91 40.80
N GLU A 29 25.76 -12.57 39.51
CA GLU A 29 26.79 -12.77 38.47
C GLU A 29 26.46 -11.79 37.31
N SER A 30 27.40 -11.13 36.62
CA SER A 30 28.83 -10.92 36.85
C SER A 30 29.20 -9.48 36.42
N ALA A 31 30.45 -9.03 36.62
CA ALA A 31 30.83 -7.63 36.48
C ALA A 31 30.85 -7.13 35.01
N ALA A 32 29.81 -6.42 34.60
CA ALA A 32 29.85 -5.49 33.48
C ALA A 32 30.15 -4.08 33.99
N GLN A 33 31.03 -3.34 33.31
CA GLN A 33 31.22 -1.90 33.56
C GLN A 33 29.93 -1.15 33.21
N ASP A 34 29.58 -0.12 33.99
CA ASP A 34 28.35 0.65 33.81
C ASP A 34 28.21 1.22 32.39
N ILE A 35 27.37 0.58 31.58
CA ILE A 35 26.93 1.13 30.30
C ILE A 35 26.03 2.32 30.64
N ASN A 36 26.55 3.54 30.43
CA ASN A 36 25.81 4.78 30.65
C ASN A 36 24.43 4.71 30.01
N GLU A 37 23.38 4.71 30.84
CA GLU A 37 21.98 4.51 30.44
C GLU A 37 21.57 5.47 29.30
N ASN A 38 22.11 6.69 29.30
CA ASN A 38 21.85 7.70 28.28
C ASN A 38 22.49 7.34 26.91
N GLU A 39 23.67 6.72 26.91
CA GLU A 39 24.26 6.19 25.66
C GLU A 39 23.48 4.99 25.14
N PHE A 40 22.99 4.11 26.03
CA PHE A 40 22.17 2.97 25.64
C PHE A 40 20.85 3.41 25.00
N ILE A 41 20.13 4.34 25.62
CA ILE A 41 18.87 4.90 25.10
C ILE A 41 19.12 5.61 23.75
N SER A 42 20.14 6.46 23.68
CA SER A 42 20.51 7.17 22.43
C SER A 42 20.84 6.21 21.29
N MET A 43 21.69 5.20 21.54
CA MET A 43 22.08 4.20 20.55
C MET A 43 20.87 3.39 20.08
N ARG A 44 19.99 2.96 20.99
CA ARG A 44 18.74 2.26 20.66
C ARG A 44 17.84 3.11 19.77
N ASP A 45 17.67 4.39 20.08
CA ASP A 45 16.74 5.26 19.37
C ASP A 45 17.28 5.68 17.99
N HIS A 46 18.60 5.82 17.83
CA HIS A 46 19.26 5.93 16.53
C HIS A 46 19.12 4.64 15.68
N LEU A 47 19.28 3.46 16.29
CA LEU A 47 19.04 2.17 15.63
C LEU A 47 17.55 1.87 15.37
N ALA A 48 16.63 2.55 16.06
CA ALA A 48 15.20 2.49 15.78
C ALA A 48 14.79 3.40 14.61
N SER A 49 15.40 4.59 14.50
CA SER A 49 15.01 5.64 13.54
C SER A 49 15.76 5.62 12.20
N SER A 50 17.04 5.26 12.17
CA SER A 50 17.91 5.50 11.00
C SER A 50 18.43 4.23 10.34
N LEU A 51 18.27 4.12 9.02
CA LEU A 51 18.81 3.01 8.22
C LEU A 51 20.34 3.06 8.11
N MET A 52 20.95 4.24 8.15
CA MET A 52 22.42 4.41 8.09
C MET A 52 23.10 3.72 9.28
N PHE A 53 22.65 4.01 10.51
CA PHE A 53 23.21 3.42 11.73
C PHE A 53 22.99 1.90 11.80
N ARG A 54 21.87 1.39 11.27
CA ARG A 54 21.68 -0.07 11.13
C ARG A 54 22.68 -0.69 10.15
N GLY A 55 22.97 -0.02 9.03
CA GLY A 55 23.95 -0.46 8.05
C GLY A 55 25.35 -0.52 8.63
N GLU A 56 25.78 0.56 9.27
CA GLU A 56 27.08 0.66 9.94
C GLU A 56 27.25 -0.40 11.04
N LEU A 57 26.20 -0.67 11.83
CA LEU A 57 26.22 -1.73 12.83
C LEU A 57 26.26 -3.14 12.19
N ALA A 58 25.51 -3.38 11.12
CA ALA A 58 25.57 -4.66 10.40
C ALA A 58 26.98 -4.92 9.83
N ASP A 59 27.60 -3.90 9.22
CA ASP A 59 28.97 -4.00 8.69
C ASP A 59 30.00 -4.24 9.83
N LYS A 60 29.81 -3.61 11.00
CA LYS A 60 30.62 -3.86 12.21
C LYS A 60 30.43 -5.27 12.79
N ILE A 61 29.21 -5.82 12.75
CA ILE A 61 28.94 -7.20 13.19
C ILE A 61 29.62 -8.21 12.27
N ILE A 62 29.57 -8.01 10.95
CA ILE A 62 30.27 -8.86 9.97
C ILE A 62 31.78 -8.74 10.16
N GLY A 63 32.31 -7.52 10.33
CA GLY A 63 33.73 -7.29 10.61
C GLY A 63 34.22 -7.87 11.95
N ALA A 64 33.32 -8.08 12.92
CA ALA A 64 33.62 -8.76 14.18
C ALA A 64 33.50 -10.29 14.11
N GLY A 65 32.99 -10.85 13.00
CA GLY A 65 32.77 -12.29 12.81
C GLY A 65 31.54 -12.86 13.53
N LEU A 66 30.73 -12.03 14.18
CA LEU A 66 29.61 -12.44 15.06
C LEU A 66 28.32 -12.81 14.30
N THR A 67 28.33 -12.74 12.97
CA THR A 67 27.14 -12.93 12.11
C THR A 67 26.36 -14.21 12.45
N ASN A 68 27.05 -15.35 12.52
CA ASN A 68 26.45 -16.66 12.72
C ASN A 68 25.95 -16.90 14.17
N GLU A 69 26.35 -16.06 15.12
CA GLU A 69 25.84 -16.10 16.51
C GLU A 69 24.51 -15.34 16.67
N ILE A 70 24.15 -14.51 15.67
CA ILE A 70 23.06 -13.53 15.74
C ILE A 70 21.95 -13.86 14.74
N VAL A 71 22.33 -14.35 13.56
CA VAL A 71 21.44 -14.76 12.47
C VAL A 71 21.91 -16.10 11.93
N ASP A 72 20.99 -17.05 11.82
CA ASP A 72 21.27 -18.33 11.16
C ASP A 72 21.35 -18.12 9.64
N LEU A 73 22.43 -18.60 9.03
CA LEU A 73 22.74 -18.44 7.61
C LEU A 73 22.81 -19.80 6.91
N GLU A 74 21.71 -20.56 6.95
CA GLU A 74 21.55 -21.81 6.21
C GLU A 74 21.66 -21.59 4.69
N GLY A 75 22.89 -21.58 4.17
CA GLY A 75 23.19 -21.63 2.74
C GLY A 75 23.36 -20.28 2.01
N GLU A 76 23.46 -19.14 2.71
CA GLU A 76 23.67 -17.82 2.08
C GLU A 76 25.13 -17.30 2.20
N PRO A 77 26.04 -17.61 1.26
CA PRO A 77 27.47 -17.27 1.37
C PRO A 77 27.81 -15.82 0.99
N THR A 78 26.83 -14.92 0.78
CA THR A 78 27.09 -13.58 0.24
C THR A 78 26.97 -12.48 1.29
N TYR A 79 27.96 -11.58 1.33
CA TYR A 79 28.01 -10.43 2.24
C TYR A 79 26.73 -9.58 2.19
N SER A 80 26.15 -9.40 0.99
CA SER A 80 24.90 -8.66 0.79
C SER A 80 23.69 -9.31 1.45
N ALA A 81 23.60 -10.64 1.45
CA ALA A 81 22.49 -11.37 2.08
C ALA A 81 22.62 -11.34 3.61
N ALA A 82 23.80 -11.67 4.14
CA ALA A 82 24.11 -11.55 5.57
C ALA A 82 23.83 -10.13 6.11
N ARG A 83 24.22 -9.09 5.37
CA ARG A 83 23.94 -7.68 5.72
C ARG A 83 22.44 -7.38 5.72
N LEU A 84 21.68 -7.89 4.75
CA LEU A 84 20.23 -7.69 4.67
C LEU A 84 19.51 -8.38 5.83
N ALA A 85 19.90 -9.60 6.17
CA ALA A 85 19.35 -10.34 7.30
C ALA A 85 19.68 -9.66 8.66
N LEU A 86 20.92 -9.17 8.83
CA LEU A 86 21.31 -8.34 9.99
C LEU A 86 20.51 -7.03 10.07
N LEU A 87 20.27 -6.32 8.96
CA LEU A 87 19.40 -5.14 8.94
C LEU A 87 17.97 -5.45 9.42
N GLY A 88 17.43 -6.62 9.05
CA GLY A 88 16.15 -7.13 9.55
C GLY A 88 16.17 -7.46 11.05
N TRP A 89 17.23 -8.12 11.53
CA TRP A 89 17.42 -8.45 12.94
C TRP A 89 17.54 -7.20 13.82
N ILE A 90 18.38 -6.23 13.42
CA ILE A 90 18.61 -4.96 14.14
C ILE A 90 17.31 -4.15 14.24
N LYS A 91 16.52 -4.09 13.16
CA LYS A 91 15.20 -3.43 13.16
C LYS A 91 14.23 -4.08 14.16
N THR A 92 14.35 -5.39 14.38
CA THR A 92 13.43 -6.19 15.21
C THR A 92 13.88 -6.27 16.68
N ASN A 93 15.18 -6.12 16.96
CA ASN A 93 15.77 -6.25 18.29
C ASN A 93 16.65 -5.02 18.67
N PRO A 94 16.12 -3.78 18.66
CA PRO A 94 16.93 -2.58 18.83
C PRO A 94 17.69 -2.54 20.18
N ASP A 95 17.11 -3.03 21.27
CA ASP A 95 17.77 -3.09 22.59
C ASP A 95 18.96 -4.06 22.62
N LYS A 96 18.84 -5.22 21.96
CA LYS A 96 19.95 -6.19 21.86
C LYS A 96 21.04 -5.65 20.94
N ALA A 97 20.63 -5.04 19.82
CA ALA A 97 21.54 -4.39 18.87
C ALA A 97 22.31 -3.22 19.52
N ALA A 98 21.67 -2.40 20.36
CA ALA A 98 22.32 -1.32 21.07
C ALA A 98 23.32 -1.82 22.14
N ARG A 99 22.98 -2.87 22.91
CA ARG A 99 23.94 -3.52 23.83
C ARG A 99 25.13 -4.10 23.08
N LEU A 100 24.89 -4.79 21.97
CA LEU A 100 25.95 -5.34 21.12
C LEU A 100 26.85 -4.23 20.52
N ALA A 101 26.25 -3.15 20.02
CA ALA A 101 26.99 -2.00 19.49
C ALA A 101 27.92 -1.36 20.53
N LEU A 102 27.47 -1.26 21.78
CA LEU A 102 28.25 -0.71 22.89
C LEU A 102 29.33 -1.69 23.38
N ASN A 103 29.06 -3.00 23.40
CA ASN A 103 30.08 -4.01 23.68
C ASN A 103 31.21 -3.99 22.61
N ILE A 104 30.84 -3.91 21.33
CA ILE A 104 31.80 -3.75 20.21
C ILE A 104 32.57 -2.44 20.33
N LYS A 105 31.90 -1.31 20.62
CA LYS A 105 32.54 0.01 20.87
C LYS A 105 33.59 -0.06 21.99
N ASN A 106 33.28 -0.80 23.05
CA ASN A 106 34.14 -0.92 24.24
C ASN A 106 35.22 -2.01 24.10
N GLY A 107 35.33 -2.70 22.96
CA GLY A 107 36.28 -3.79 22.73
C GLY A 107 35.95 -5.09 23.49
N ILE A 108 34.78 -5.16 24.14
CA ILE A 108 34.33 -6.30 24.92
C ILE A 108 33.76 -7.34 23.94
N LYS A 109 34.58 -8.34 23.58
CA LYS A 109 34.07 -9.56 22.93
C LYS A 109 33.02 -10.21 23.85
N PRO A 110 31.89 -10.72 23.32
CA PRO A 110 30.93 -11.46 24.13
C PRO A 110 31.64 -12.64 24.82
N GLY A 111 31.64 -12.63 26.16
CA GLY A 111 32.44 -13.57 26.94
C GLY A 111 31.88 -14.98 26.87
N ALA A 112 32.71 -15.95 26.46
CA ALA A 112 32.36 -17.36 26.42
C ALA A 112 32.24 -17.95 27.84
N GLY A 113 31.06 -17.78 28.46
CA GLY A 113 30.72 -18.27 29.79
C GLY A 113 30.39 -19.77 29.85
N ILE A 114 31.26 -20.63 29.31
CA ILE A 114 31.10 -22.09 29.47
C ILE A 114 31.63 -22.50 30.85
N ILE A 115 30.78 -22.35 31.87
CA ILE A 115 31.01 -22.96 33.19
C ILE A 115 30.73 -24.47 33.06
N PRO A 116 31.68 -25.37 33.34
CA PRO A 116 31.53 -26.79 33.09
C PRO A 116 30.78 -27.51 34.23
N TYR A 117 29.50 -27.16 34.43
CA TYR A 117 28.60 -27.98 35.25
C TYR A 117 28.28 -29.29 34.53
N LYS A 118 28.52 -30.43 35.20
CA LYS A 118 27.88 -31.71 34.83
C LYS A 118 26.39 -31.65 35.18
N ILE A 119 25.61 -31.05 34.29
CA ILE A 119 24.15 -31.15 34.35
C ILE A 119 23.79 -32.61 34.13
N TYR A 120 23.23 -33.26 35.15
CA TYR A 120 22.56 -34.54 34.97
C TYR A 120 21.27 -34.30 34.19
N GLY A 121 21.37 -34.42 32.86
CA GLY A 121 20.24 -34.32 31.96
C GLY A 121 19.27 -35.48 32.17
N TRP A 122 18.27 -35.27 33.02
CA TRP A 122 17.08 -36.10 33.03
C TRP A 122 16.25 -35.75 31.81
N GLU A 123 16.51 -36.44 30.69
CA GLU A 123 15.63 -36.41 29.55
C GLU A 123 14.27 -36.97 29.97
N ILE A 124 13.31 -36.08 30.22
CA ILE A 124 11.91 -36.45 30.38
C ILE A 124 11.51 -37.13 29.07
N ASN A 125 11.17 -38.42 29.14
CA ASN A 125 10.86 -39.26 27.97
C ASN A 125 10.02 -38.45 26.97
N PRO A 126 10.45 -38.31 25.69
CA PRO A 126 9.74 -37.49 24.73
C PRO A 126 8.27 -37.91 24.56
N GLU A 127 7.93 -39.19 24.70
CA GLU A 127 6.53 -39.63 24.72
C GLU A 127 5.72 -39.02 25.88
N PHE A 128 6.33 -38.83 27.05
CA PHE A 128 5.67 -38.24 28.22
C PHE A 128 5.46 -36.73 28.02
N LEU A 129 6.41 -36.04 27.37
CA LEU A 129 6.23 -34.64 26.96
C LEU A 129 5.14 -34.51 25.88
N GLU A 130 5.10 -35.41 24.90
CA GLU A 130 4.00 -35.45 23.91
C GLU A 130 2.64 -35.76 24.55
N LYS A 131 2.58 -36.71 25.50
CA LYS A 131 1.35 -37.04 26.23
C LYS A 131 0.88 -35.89 27.13
N ILE A 132 1.79 -35.15 27.77
CA ILE A 132 1.44 -33.88 28.47
C ILE A 132 0.91 -32.85 27.48
N LYS A 133 1.56 -32.70 26.32
CA LYS A 133 1.18 -31.70 25.31
C LYS A 133 -0.20 -32.00 24.72
N SER A 134 -0.45 -33.24 24.28
CA SER A 134 -1.74 -33.63 23.71
C SER A 134 -2.88 -33.58 24.73
N LEU A 135 -2.61 -33.91 26.00
CA LEU A 135 -3.59 -33.79 27.09
C LEU A 135 -3.89 -32.32 27.43
N LYS A 136 -2.88 -31.45 27.42
CA LYS A 136 -3.05 -29.99 27.57
C LYS A 136 -3.81 -29.36 26.40
N GLU A 137 -3.60 -29.86 25.19
CA GLU A 137 -4.36 -29.46 24.00
C GLU A 137 -5.80 -29.97 24.04
N ALA A 138 -6.02 -31.22 24.47
CA ALA A 138 -7.35 -31.81 24.68
C ALA A 138 -8.16 -31.08 25.78
N ALA A 139 -7.50 -30.66 26.86
CA ALA A 139 -8.12 -29.85 27.92
C ALA A 139 -8.54 -28.44 27.45
N GLY A 140 -8.09 -28.01 26.26
CA GLY A 140 -8.50 -26.77 25.61
C GLY A 140 -9.62 -26.94 24.56
N ASP A 141 -10.04 -28.16 24.23
CA ASP A 141 -11.12 -28.40 23.26
C ASP A 141 -12.43 -28.80 23.98
N LEU A 142 -13.46 -27.96 23.82
CA LEU A 142 -14.82 -28.14 24.34
C LEU A 142 -15.55 -29.40 23.81
N ARG A 143 -14.90 -30.20 22.95
CA ARG A 143 -15.41 -31.46 22.38
C ARG A 143 -14.94 -32.72 23.11
N VAL A 144 -13.98 -32.61 24.02
CA VAL A 144 -13.47 -33.75 24.79
C VAL A 144 -14.29 -33.90 26.07
N SER A 145 -14.77 -35.11 26.38
CA SER A 145 -15.58 -35.33 27.58
C SER A 145 -14.70 -35.34 28.85
N PRO A 146 -15.24 -34.98 30.02
CA PRO A 146 -14.48 -34.99 31.27
C PRO A 146 -13.89 -36.37 31.60
N GLU A 147 -14.63 -37.44 31.37
CA GLU A 147 -14.18 -38.82 31.64
C GLU A 147 -13.01 -39.22 30.73
N ALA A 148 -12.99 -38.74 29.48
CA ALA A 148 -11.87 -38.97 28.56
C ALA A 148 -10.60 -38.24 29.01
N LEU A 149 -10.73 -37.04 29.58
CA LEU A 149 -9.62 -36.28 30.17
C LEU A 149 -9.09 -36.92 31.47
N GLU A 150 -9.97 -37.38 32.36
CA GLU A 150 -9.57 -38.12 33.57
C GLU A 150 -8.88 -39.45 33.22
N LEU A 151 -9.42 -40.23 32.26
CA LEU A 151 -8.84 -41.48 31.81
C LEU A 151 -7.45 -41.28 31.17
N ALA A 152 -7.27 -40.20 30.40
CA ALA A 152 -5.96 -39.81 29.86
C ALA A 152 -4.99 -39.39 30.97
N THR A 153 -5.47 -38.64 31.97
CA THR A 153 -4.66 -38.16 33.10
C THR A 153 -4.19 -39.29 33.99
N HIS A 154 -5.07 -40.24 34.35
CA HIS A 154 -4.68 -41.44 35.10
C HIS A 154 -3.63 -42.27 34.35
N ARG A 155 -3.72 -42.37 33.01
CA ARG A 155 -2.74 -43.09 32.19
C ARG A 155 -1.40 -42.36 32.07
N LEU A 156 -1.36 -41.04 32.18
CA LEU A 156 -0.11 -40.28 32.25
C LEU A 156 0.68 -40.65 33.52
N TYR A 157 0.02 -40.74 34.68
CA TYR A 157 0.65 -41.04 35.96
C TYR A 157 0.85 -42.54 36.26
N ALA A 158 0.21 -43.45 35.50
CA ALA A 158 0.31 -44.90 35.72
C ALA A 158 1.66 -45.53 35.31
N GLY A 159 2.50 -44.83 34.54
CA GLY A 159 3.80 -45.32 34.08
C GLY A 159 3.73 -46.30 32.89
N SER A 160 4.87 -46.52 32.23
CA SER A 160 4.98 -47.25 30.95
C SER A 160 4.95 -48.78 31.05
N ALA A 161 4.26 -49.34 32.05
CA ALA A 161 4.27 -50.78 32.36
C ALA A 161 3.18 -51.60 31.61
N GLY A 162 2.34 -50.97 30.78
CA GLY A 162 1.25 -51.63 30.05
C GLY A 162 1.32 -51.40 28.55
N GLY A 163 1.79 -52.39 27.80
CA GLY A 163 1.90 -52.37 26.33
C GLY A 163 0.55 -52.51 25.59
N GLY A 164 -0.43 -51.67 25.93
CA GLY A 164 -1.76 -51.65 25.31
C GLY A 164 -1.95 -50.44 24.40
N ALA A 165 -1.98 -50.66 23.07
CA ALA A 165 -2.24 -49.63 22.07
C ALA A 165 -3.71 -49.18 22.08
N GLY A 166 -4.09 -48.35 23.05
CA GLY A 166 -5.35 -47.61 23.03
C GLY A 166 -5.36 -46.49 21.97
N PRO A 167 -6.54 -45.98 21.57
CA PRO A 167 -6.64 -44.96 20.54
C PRO A 167 -5.90 -43.68 20.95
N VAL A 168 -5.07 -43.17 20.04
CA VAL A 168 -4.26 -41.96 20.27
C VAL A 168 -5.18 -40.74 20.29
N VAL A 169 -5.21 -40.02 21.41
CA VAL A 169 -5.84 -38.70 21.52
C VAL A 169 -4.92 -37.68 20.85
N ILE A 170 -5.07 -37.52 19.53
CA ILE A 170 -4.30 -36.56 18.74
C ILE A 170 -4.83 -35.15 19.03
N GLY A 171 -4.10 -34.40 19.85
CA GLY A 171 -4.24 -32.94 19.92
C GLY A 171 -4.07 -32.33 18.53
N GLY A 172 -4.95 -31.39 18.18
CA GLY A 172 -5.16 -30.95 16.80
C GLY A 172 -3.95 -30.22 16.18
N ASN A 173 -3.04 -30.99 15.59
CA ASN A 173 -1.85 -30.50 14.91
C ASN A 173 -2.25 -29.56 13.76
N ARG A 174 -2.08 -28.24 13.92
CA ARG A 174 -2.39 -27.23 12.89
C ARG A 174 -1.44 -27.42 11.69
N PRO A 175 -1.92 -27.76 10.48
CA PRO A 175 -1.07 -27.78 9.30
C PRO A 175 -0.62 -26.35 8.97
N ARG A 176 0.69 -26.12 8.93
CA ARG A 176 1.25 -24.82 8.53
C ARG A 176 1.37 -24.77 7.00
N GLY A 177 0.22 -24.75 6.33
CA GLY A 177 0.09 -24.65 4.87
C GLY A 177 -1.01 -25.56 4.29
N GLY A 178 -1.87 -24.99 3.44
CA GLY A 178 -2.91 -25.70 2.68
C GLY A 178 -4.33 -25.23 2.97
N ASP A 179 -4.93 -24.44 2.06
CA ASP A 179 -6.35 -24.01 2.11
C ASP A 179 -7.33 -25.13 1.69
N ASN A 180 -7.11 -26.33 2.24
CA ASN A 180 -7.96 -27.48 2.00
C ASN A 180 -9.14 -27.46 2.97
N PHE A 181 -10.33 -27.41 2.36
CA PHE A 181 -11.60 -27.22 3.03
C PHE A 181 -12.07 -28.46 3.80
N PHE A 182 -11.59 -29.63 3.38
CA PHE A 182 -11.99 -30.95 3.86
C PHE A 182 -10.75 -31.79 4.17
N SER A 183 -10.76 -32.52 5.30
CA SER A 183 -9.79 -33.56 5.60
C SER A 183 -10.14 -34.84 4.85
N ALA A 184 -9.14 -35.53 4.27
CA ALA A 184 -9.32 -36.66 3.36
C ALA A 184 -9.82 -37.99 4.02
N ASN A 185 -10.27 -37.96 5.27
CA ASN A 185 -10.74 -39.14 6.01
C ASN A 185 -12.27 -39.20 6.06
N TYR A 186 -12.82 -40.39 5.82
CA TYR A 186 -14.28 -40.62 5.72
C TYR A 186 -15.07 -40.29 7.00
N ALA A 187 -14.40 -40.18 8.15
CA ALA A 187 -14.98 -39.81 9.44
C ALA A 187 -15.08 -38.28 9.68
N ASP A 188 -14.43 -37.47 8.84
CA ASP A 188 -14.21 -36.04 9.09
C ASP A 188 -14.74 -35.11 7.99
N TYR A 189 -15.83 -35.48 7.29
CA TYR A 189 -16.61 -34.57 6.42
C TYR A 189 -17.37 -33.46 7.20
N LYS A 190 -16.76 -32.93 8.27
CA LYS A 190 -17.29 -31.84 9.11
C LYS A 190 -17.25 -30.54 8.29
N LEU A 191 -18.41 -29.96 8.00
CA LEU A 191 -18.50 -28.80 7.12
C LEU A 191 -17.89 -27.55 7.79
N ASN A 192 -16.81 -27.00 7.23
CA ASN A 192 -16.21 -25.74 7.67
C ASN A 192 -17.07 -24.53 7.26
N ARG A 193 -18.20 -24.34 7.96
CA ARG A 193 -19.19 -23.28 7.66
C ARG A 193 -18.57 -21.88 7.53
N ALA A 194 -17.67 -21.51 8.45
CA ALA A 194 -16.99 -20.21 8.44
C ALA A 194 -16.03 -20.06 7.23
N GLY A 195 -15.45 -21.16 6.74
CA GLY A 195 -14.76 -21.18 5.46
C GLY A 195 -15.71 -20.97 4.28
N LEU A 196 -16.89 -21.62 4.29
CA LEU A 196 -17.84 -21.59 3.16
C LEU A 196 -18.36 -20.17 2.95
N GLU A 197 -18.72 -19.52 4.04
CA GLU A 197 -19.20 -18.14 4.04
C GLU A 197 -18.11 -17.15 3.63
N ARG A 198 -16.83 -17.43 3.94
CA ARG A 198 -15.69 -16.63 3.47
C ARG A 198 -15.43 -16.80 1.97
N GLU A 199 -15.49 -18.02 1.44
CA GLU A 199 -15.35 -18.28 0.00
C GLU A 199 -16.49 -17.63 -0.79
N LEU A 200 -17.74 -17.75 -0.30
CA LEU A 200 -18.91 -17.10 -0.91
C LEU A 200 -18.81 -15.58 -0.86
N ALA A 201 -18.46 -14.99 0.29
CA ALA A 201 -18.27 -13.55 0.43
C ALA A 201 -17.12 -13.02 -0.43
N GLY A 202 -16.03 -13.77 -0.56
CA GLY A 202 -14.91 -13.44 -1.46
C GLY A 202 -15.32 -13.47 -2.93
N ALA A 203 -15.98 -14.54 -3.37
CA ALA A 203 -16.48 -14.65 -4.74
C ALA A 203 -17.53 -13.57 -5.09
N GLY A 204 -18.44 -13.29 -4.16
CA GLY A 204 -19.41 -12.20 -4.27
C GLY A 204 -18.73 -10.82 -4.36
N GLY A 205 -17.75 -10.56 -3.49
CA GLY A 205 -16.97 -9.31 -3.51
C GLY A 205 -16.19 -9.09 -4.81
N VAL A 206 -15.65 -10.15 -5.43
CA VAL A 206 -15.02 -10.06 -6.75
C VAL A 206 -16.04 -9.74 -7.83
N LEU A 207 -17.21 -10.39 -7.85
CA LEU A 207 -18.29 -10.05 -8.78
C LEU A 207 -18.77 -8.60 -8.59
N ASP A 208 -18.90 -8.15 -7.34
CA ASP A 208 -19.33 -6.78 -7.04
C ASP A 208 -18.29 -5.72 -7.40
N SER A 209 -16.99 -6.01 -7.29
CA SER A 209 -15.92 -5.14 -7.81
C SER A 209 -15.86 -5.07 -9.34
N LEU A 210 -16.35 -6.10 -10.03
CA LEU A 210 -16.45 -6.17 -11.49
C LEU A 210 -17.85 -5.75 -12.00
N ARG A 211 -18.74 -5.28 -11.13
CA ARG A 211 -20.11 -4.91 -11.49
C ARG A 211 -20.12 -3.57 -12.22
N GLY A 212 -20.48 -3.59 -13.49
CA GLY A 212 -20.63 -2.43 -14.35
C GLY A 212 -21.93 -1.64 -14.11
N PRO A 213 -22.12 -0.52 -14.84
CA PRO A 213 -23.32 0.30 -14.75
C PRO A 213 -24.60 -0.51 -15.07
N ALA A 214 -25.71 -0.13 -14.44
CA ALA A 214 -26.98 -0.86 -14.46
C ALA A 214 -26.90 -2.34 -14.01
N GLY A 215 -25.85 -2.73 -13.26
CA GLY A 215 -25.70 -4.07 -12.69
C GLY A 215 -25.28 -5.17 -13.67
N LYS A 216 -24.89 -4.78 -14.90
CA LYS A 216 -24.29 -5.67 -15.90
C LYS A 216 -22.80 -5.91 -15.59
N GLY A 217 -22.13 -6.69 -16.42
CA GLY A 217 -20.67 -6.82 -16.36
C GLY A 217 -19.92 -5.57 -16.84
N PRO A 218 -18.58 -5.61 -16.82
CA PRO A 218 -17.74 -4.60 -17.47
C PRO A 218 -18.02 -4.56 -18.98
N ALA A 219 -17.91 -3.37 -19.58
CA ALA A 219 -18.26 -3.15 -20.98
C ALA A 219 -17.42 -4.03 -21.95
N GLY A 220 -18.08 -4.83 -22.78
CA GLY A 220 -17.45 -5.82 -23.66
C GLY A 220 -17.22 -7.20 -23.01
N THR A 221 -17.75 -7.43 -21.80
CA THR A 221 -17.65 -8.71 -21.06
C THR A 221 -18.95 -9.12 -20.37
N GLU A 222 -20.07 -8.47 -20.70
CA GLU A 222 -21.37 -8.61 -20.03
C GLU A 222 -21.91 -10.05 -20.06
N GLU A 223 -21.74 -10.77 -21.17
CA GLU A 223 -22.12 -12.18 -21.31
C GLU A 223 -21.27 -13.11 -20.44
N ALA A 224 -19.95 -12.87 -20.39
CA ALA A 224 -19.03 -13.62 -19.54
C ALA A 224 -19.37 -13.39 -18.06
N TYR A 225 -19.60 -12.13 -17.66
CA TYR A 225 -20.04 -11.77 -16.31
C TYR A 225 -21.34 -12.49 -15.94
N ALA A 226 -22.36 -12.48 -16.81
CA ALA A 226 -23.61 -13.20 -16.58
C ALA A 226 -23.40 -14.71 -16.41
N ALA A 227 -22.51 -15.32 -17.19
CA ALA A 227 -22.15 -16.73 -17.05
C ALA A 227 -21.43 -17.04 -15.72
N VAL A 228 -20.57 -16.15 -15.22
CA VAL A 228 -19.94 -16.33 -13.89
C VAL A 228 -20.94 -16.10 -12.75
N VAL A 229 -21.85 -15.12 -12.87
CA VAL A 229 -22.96 -14.91 -11.92
C VAL A 229 -23.85 -16.15 -11.84
N ALA A 230 -24.14 -16.82 -12.97
CA ALA A 230 -24.87 -18.09 -12.98
C ALA A 230 -24.10 -19.22 -12.25
N ARG A 231 -22.78 -19.32 -12.44
CA ARG A 231 -21.93 -20.27 -11.69
C ARG A 231 -21.89 -19.97 -10.19
N TYR A 232 -21.83 -18.69 -9.81
CA TYR A 232 -21.90 -18.26 -8.42
C TYR A 232 -23.25 -18.61 -7.79
N GLY A 233 -24.36 -18.33 -8.49
CA GLY A 233 -25.70 -18.74 -8.06
C GLY A 233 -25.82 -20.25 -7.82
N ALA A 234 -25.28 -21.07 -8.73
CA ALA A 234 -25.24 -22.53 -8.55
C ALA A 234 -24.42 -22.95 -7.32
N PHE A 235 -23.27 -22.31 -7.05
CA PHE A 235 -22.46 -22.57 -5.85
C PHE A 235 -23.16 -22.12 -4.57
N VAL A 236 -23.85 -20.96 -4.57
CA VAL A 236 -24.68 -20.48 -3.45
C VAL A 236 -25.80 -21.48 -3.13
N VAL A 237 -26.46 -22.05 -4.15
CA VAL A 237 -27.51 -23.08 -3.96
C VAL A 237 -26.95 -24.39 -3.41
N ALA A 238 -25.80 -24.87 -3.93
CA ALA A 238 -25.15 -26.07 -3.38
C ALA A 238 -24.68 -25.86 -1.92
N ALA A 239 -24.18 -24.66 -1.61
CA ALA A 239 -23.78 -24.28 -0.26
C ALA A 239 -24.97 -24.15 0.70
N SER A 240 -26.12 -23.60 0.26
CA SER A 240 -27.30 -23.46 1.11
C SER A 240 -27.92 -24.80 1.48
N ALA A 241 -27.94 -25.77 0.55
CA ALA A 241 -28.41 -27.14 0.79
C ALA A 241 -27.61 -27.90 1.86
N THR A 242 -26.33 -27.53 2.07
CA THR A 242 -25.43 -28.17 3.04
C THR A 242 -25.25 -27.36 4.33
N LYS A 243 -25.43 -26.04 4.31
CA LYS A 243 -25.22 -25.11 5.45
C LYS A 243 -25.91 -25.53 6.76
N GLY A 244 -27.07 -26.17 6.70
CA GLY A 244 -27.80 -26.66 7.88
C GLY A 244 -27.14 -27.85 8.59
N ARG A 245 -26.32 -28.65 7.89
CA ARG A 245 -25.78 -29.92 8.39
C ARG A 245 -24.42 -29.75 9.09
N SER A 246 -24.09 -30.65 10.00
CA SER A 246 -22.80 -30.69 10.72
C SER A 246 -21.75 -31.49 9.95
N ALA A 247 -22.17 -32.55 9.27
CA ALA A 247 -21.38 -33.33 8.31
C ALA A 247 -22.11 -33.45 6.96
N ILE A 248 -21.36 -33.75 5.91
CA ILE A 248 -21.86 -34.03 4.55
C ILE A 248 -21.32 -35.38 4.06
N THR A 249 -21.85 -35.87 2.93
CA THR A 249 -21.30 -37.07 2.26
C THR A 249 -20.12 -36.75 1.35
N SER A 250 -19.33 -37.77 0.96
CA SER A 250 -18.21 -37.58 0.01
C SER A 250 -18.68 -36.95 -1.30
N GLY A 251 -19.77 -37.46 -1.90
CA GLY A 251 -20.31 -36.90 -3.15
C GLY A 251 -20.79 -35.45 -3.03
N GLU A 252 -21.34 -35.04 -1.89
CA GLU A 252 -21.66 -33.64 -1.62
C GLU A 252 -20.40 -32.77 -1.45
N SER A 253 -19.37 -33.31 -0.80
CA SER A 253 -18.05 -32.66 -0.64
C SER A 253 -17.34 -32.45 -1.98
N GLU A 254 -17.34 -33.47 -2.82
CA GLU A 254 -16.76 -33.47 -4.17
C GLU A 254 -17.55 -32.54 -5.10
N ALA A 255 -18.89 -32.53 -5.02
CA ALA A 255 -19.72 -31.60 -5.77
C ALA A 255 -19.47 -30.14 -5.36
N LEU A 256 -19.40 -29.85 -4.06
CA LEU A 256 -19.05 -28.52 -3.55
C LEU A 256 -17.66 -28.07 -4.03
N GLU A 257 -16.65 -28.93 -3.99
CA GLU A 257 -15.31 -28.58 -4.47
C GLU A 257 -15.27 -28.40 -5.99
N LYS A 258 -16.04 -29.18 -6.76
CA LYS A 258 -16.22 -28.99 -8.20
C LYS A 258 -16.89 -27.66 -8.54
N HIS A 259 -17.85 -27.21 -7.73
CA HIS A 259 -18.43 -25.87 -7.84
C HIS A 259 -17.43 -24.77 -7.43
N ARG A 260 -16.71 -24.92 -6.30
CA ARG A 260 -15.69 -23.96 -5.83
C ARG A 260 -14.59 -23.75 -6.85
N SER A 261 -13.99 -24.83 -7.34
CA SER A 261 -12.95 -24.78 -8.38
C SER A 261 -13.47 -24.21 -9.70
N GLY A 262 -14.60 -24.72 -10.22
CA GLY A 262 -15.22 -24.24 -11.45
C GLY A 262 -15.69 -22.78 -11.42
N LEU A 263 -15.95 -22.23 -10.22
CA LEU A 263 -16.18 -20.81 -9.99
C LEU A 263 -14.87 -20.01 -9.93
N ARG A 264 -13.84 -20.48 -9.21
CA ARG A 264 -12.52 -19.82 -9.14
C ARG A 264 -11.87 -19.65 -10.51
N PHE A 265 -11.92 -20.67 -11.38
CA PHE A 265 -11.45 -20.57 -12.77
C PHE A 265 -12.24 -19.53 -13.59
N ALA A 266 -13.56 -19.48 -13.42
CA ALA A 266 -14.42 -18.54 -14.12
C ALA A 266 -14.21 -17.09 -13.66
N LEU A 267 -14.03 -16.84 -12.36
CA LEU A 267 -13.69 -15.52 -11.81
C LEU A 267 -12.32 -15.03 -12.30
N ALA A 268 -11.32 -15.91 -12.35
CA ALA A 268 -10.00 -15.60 -12.90
C ALA A 268 -10.08 -15.21 -14.39
N GLY A 269 -10.78 -16.01 -15.21
CA GLY A 269 -11.03 -15.70 -16.62
C GLY A 269 -11.75 -14.38 -16.82
N LEU A 270 -12.81 -14.12 -16.05
CA LEU A 270 -13.57 -12.87 -16.09
C LEU A 270 -12.72 -11.64 -15.72
N THR A 271 -11.87 -11.75 -14.70
CA THR A 271 -10.96 -10.65 -14.29
C THR A 271 -9.99 -10.30 -15.42
N LEU A 272 -9.38 -11.33 -16.04
CA LEU A 272 -8.46 -11.17 -17.16
C LEU A 272 -9.16 -10.60 -18.41
N ARG A 273 -10.40 -11.02 -18.69
CA ARG A 273 -11.23 -10.43 -19.76
C ARG A 273 -11.58 -8.97 -19.47
N SER A 274 -11.90 -8.62 -18.22
CA SER A 274 -12.16 -7.23 -17.82
C SER A 274 -10.95 -6.35 -18.09
N ARG A 275 -9.73 -6.80 -17.72
CA ARG A 275 -8.49 -6.07 -18.03
C ARG A 275 -8.18 -6.01 -19.53
N ALA A 276 -8.47 -7.06 -20.28
CA ALA A 276 -8.34 -7.03 -21.75
C ALA A 276 -9.29 -6.00 -22.38
N ALA A 277 -10.54 -5.94 -21.94
CA ALA A 277 -11.52 -4.95 -22.41
C ALA A 277 -11.16 -3.50 -22.01
N GLU A 278 -10.66 -3.31 -20.79
CA GLU A 278 -10.13 -2.02 -20.30
C GLU A 278 -8.95 -1.54 -21.14
N LEU A 279 -7.97 -2.42 -21.41
CA LEU A 279 -6.88 -2.16 -22.34
C LEU A 279 -7.38 -1.86 -23.76
N SER A 280 -8.41 -2.56 -24.24
CA SER A 280 -9.04 -2.30 -25.54
C SER A 280 -9.76 -0.94 -25.60
N GLY A 281 -10.26 -0.44 -24.47
CA GLY A 281 -10.70 0.95 -24.30
C GLY A 281 -9.54 1.93 -24.45
N ILE A 282 -8.51 1.78 -23.61
CA ILE A 282 -7.30 2.60 -23.61
C ILE A 282 -6.63 2.62 -25.00
N CYS A 283 -6.56 1.48 -25.70
CA CYS A 283 -6.07 1.35 -27.06
C CYS A 283 -6.78 2.32 -28.04
N ARG A 284 -8.11 2.43 -27.95
CA ARG A 284 -8.92 3.28 -28.84
C ARG A 284 -8.72 4.76 -28.54
N GLU A 285 -8.60 5.13 -27.27
CA GLU A 285 -8.32 6.51 -26.85
C GLU A 285 -6.91 6.95 -27.26
N LEU A 286 -5.90 6.10 -27.05
CA LEU A 286 -4.51 6.36 -27.42
C LEU A 286 -4.27 6.38 -28.93
N GLU A 287 -5.10 5.73 -29.75
CA GLU A 287 -4.93 5.70 -31.21
C GLU A 287 -4.95 7.12 -31.82
N ALA A 288 -5.75 8.04 -31.24
CA ALA A 288 -5.78 9.45 -31.64
C ALA A 288 -4.47 10.20 -31.33
N GLU A 289 -3.72 9.75 -30.32
CA GLU A 289 -2.44 10.35 -29.89
C GLU A 289 -1.22 9.54 -30.38
N ARG A 290 -1.43 8.51 -31.20
CA ARG A 290 -0.40 7.57 -31.68
C ARG A 290 0.77 8.24 -32.40
N ALA A 291 0.51 9.38 -33.05
CA ALA A 291 1.53 10.16 -33.76
C ALA A 291 2.39 11.05 -32.84
N ARG A 292 2.03 11.21 -31.55
CA ARG A 292 2.86 11.95 -30.59
C ARG A 292 4.02 11.09 -30.06
N PRO A 293 5.14 11.70 -29.64
CA PRO A 293 6.26 10.99 -29.00
C PRO A 293 5.77 10.11 -27.84
N GLY A 294 6.13 8.82 -27.85
CA GLY A 294 5.68 7.84 -26.84
C GLY A 294 4.30 7.22 -27.07
N GLY A 295 3.37 7.92 -27.75
CA GLY A 295 2.00 7.44 -27.95
C GLY A 295 1.93 6.10 -28.68
N GLY A 296 2.66 5.95 -29.79
CA GLY A 296 2.75 4.68 -30.52
C GLY A 296 3.37 3.52 -29.73
N ALA A 297 4.26 3.80 -28.77
CA ALA A 297 4.81 2.79 -27.88
C ALA A 297 3.76 2.28 -26.88
N LEU A 298 2.96 3.19 -26.29
CA LEU A 298 1.85 2.81 -25.40
C LEU A 298 0.75 2.04 -26.13
N VAL A 299 0.36 2.45 -27.34
CA VAL A 299 -0.58 1.68 -28.19
C VAL A 299 -0.06 0.26 -28.47
N THR A 300 1.24 0.10 -28.69
CA THR A 300 1.86 -1.21 -28.93
C THR A 300 1.89 -2.06 -27.66
N ALA A 301 2.26 -1.48 -26.52
CA ALA A 301 2.28 -2.16 -25.23
C ALA A 301 0.88 -2.59 -24.77
N ALA A 302 -0.13 -1.72 -24.92
CA ALA A 302 -1.52 -2.03 -24.59
C ALA A 302 -2.05 -3.20 -25.42
N LYS A 303 -1.84 -3.19 -26.74
CA LYS A 303 -2.25 -4.29 -27.64
C LYS A 303 -1.51 -5.60 -27.37
N ALA A 304 -0.26 -5.54 -26.86
CA ALA A 304 0.47 -6.73 -26.43
C ALA A 304 -0.13 -7.33 -25.14
N LEU A 305 -0.46 -6.49 -24.15
CA LEU A 305 -1.10 -6.92 -22.90
C LEU A 305 -2.54 -7.41 -23.12
N GLU A 306 -3.32 -6.73 -23.96
CA GLU A 306 -4.69 -7.11 -24.36
C GLU A 306 -4.73 -8.54 -24.94
N ARG A 307 -3.81 -8.84 -25.88
CA ARG A 307 -3.64 -10.18 -26.46
C ARG A 307 -3.21 -11.22 -25.42
N ARG A 308 -2.24 -10.88 -24.56
CA ARG A 308 -1.78 -11.77 -23.48
C ARG A 308 -2.92 -12.11 -22.53
N PHE A 309 -3.64 -11.11 -22.00
CA PHE A 309 -4.71 -11.34 -21.03
C PHE A 309 -5.89 -12.08 -21.65
N THR A 310 -6.19 -11.87 -22.95
CA THR A 310 -7.18 -12.67 -23.67
C THR A 310 -6.78 -14.15 -23.78
N ALA A 311 -5.50 -14.44 -24.04
CA ALA A 311 -4.99 -15.80 -24.09
C ALA A 311 -4.92 -16.46 -22.70
N ASP A 312 -4.44 -15.74 -21.69
CA ASP A 312 -4.36 -16.18 -20.30
C ASP A 312 -5.75 -16.39 -19.70
N ALA A 313 -6.77 -15.60 -20.09
CA ALA A 313 -8.18 -15.84 -19.74
C ALA A 313 -8.70 -17.18 -20.31
N GLY A 314 -8.41 -17.47 -21.59
CA GLY A 314 -8.79 -18.73 -22.22
C GLY A 314 -8.15 -19.95 -21.53
N ARG A 315 -6.90 -19.82 -21.07
CA ARG A 315 -6.20 -20.86 -20.28
C ARG A 315 -6.82 -21.07 -18.91
N ALA A 316 -7.24 -19.98 -18.24
CA ALA A 316 -7.98 -20.05 -16.98
C ALA A 316 -9.36 -20.73 -17.14
N GLU A 317 -10.13 -20.31 -18.13
CA GLU A 317 -11.49 -20.84 -18.40
C GLU A 317 -11.49 -22.30 -18.85
N GLY A 318 -10.45 -22.73 -19.57
CA GLY A 318 -10.25 -24.12 -19.97
C GLY A 318 -9.95 -25.09 -18.83
N GLY A 319 -9.71 -24.61 -17.60
CA GLY A 319 -9.45 -25.44 -16.42
C GLY A 319 -8.15 -26.26 -16.49
N GLN A 320 -7.21 -25.87 -17.35
CA GLN A 320 -5.98 -26.62 -17.65
C GLN A 320 -4.81 -26.34 -16.67
N LEU A 321 -5.05 -25.53 -15.64
CA LEU A 321 -4.02 -24.99 -14.74
C LEU A 321 -4.24 -25.46 -13.31
N ALA A 322 -3.17 -25.73 -12.56
CA ALA A 322 -3.27 -25.92 -11.12
C ALA A 322 -3.68 -24.60 -10.43
N VAL A 323 -4.36 -24.69 -9.26
CA VAL A 323 -4.85 -23.51 -8.52
C VAL A 323 -3.72 -22.51 -8.20
N LYS A 324 -2.51 -23.01 -7.90
CA LYS A 324 -1.32 -22.16 -7.67
C LYS A 324 -0.89 -21.41 -8.94
N GLU A 325 -0.95 -22.05 -10.10
CA GLU A 325 -0.61 -21.44 -11.40
C GLU A 325 -1.64 -20.39 -11.79
N LEU A 326 -2.93 -20.66 -11.54
CA LEU A 326 -4.02 -19.70 -11.74
C LEU A 326 -3.80 -18.41 -10.91
N MET A 327 -3.42 -18.55 -9.64
CA MET A 327 -3.12 -17.41 -8.76
C MET A 327 -1.91 -16.59 -9.27
N LEU A 328 -0.82 -17.27 -9.68
CA LEU A 328 0.37 -16.62 -10.24
C LEU A 328 0.07 -15.91 -11.57
N LEU A 329 -0.77 -16.52 -12.42
CA LEU A 329 -1.18 -15.98 -13.72
C LEU A 329 -2.04 -14.72 -13.56
N VAL A 330 -3.01 -14.71 -12.64
CA VAL A 330 -3.83 -13.51 -12.36
C VAL A 330 -2.99 -12.43 -11.67
N GLY A 331 -2.16 -12.78 -10.68
CA GLY A 331 -1.29 -11.82 -10.00
C GLY A 331 -0.30 -11.13 -10.94
N GLY A 332 0.39 -11.91 -11.79
CA GLY A 332 1.30 -11.40 -12.82
C GLY A 332 0.61 -10.75 -14.03
N ALA A 333 -0.73 -10.76 -14.10
CA ALA A 333 -1.51 -9.95 -15.02
C ALA A 333 -1.87 -8.60 -14.41
N GLU A 334 -2.36 -8.58 -13.16
CA GLU A 334 -2.63 -7.33 -12.41
C GLU A 334 -1.35 -6.50 -12.21
N GLU A 335 -0.21 -7.13 -11.91
CA GLU A 335 1.09 -6.45 -11.82
C GLU A 335 1.48 -5.80 -13.17
N ALA A 336 1.35 -6.54 -14.27
CA ALA A 336 1.66 -6.03 -15.61
C ALA A 336 0.69 -4.91 -16.03
N PHE A 337 -0.59 -5.01 -15.65
CA PHE A 337 -1.59 -3.97 -15.88
C PHE A 337 -1.27 -2.70 -15.07
N ALA A 338 -0.98 -2.83 -13.78
CA ALA A 338 -0.60 -1.70 -12.92
C ALA A 338 0.69 -1.01 -13.41
N ALA A 339 1.71 -1.79 -13.80
CA ALA A 339 2.96 -1.26 -14.35
C ALA A 339 2.76 -0.52 -15.69
N PHE A 340 1.77 -0.92 -16.51
CA PHE A 340 1.34 -0.18 -17.69
C PHE A 340 0.53 1.08 -17.33
N TYR A 341 -0.41 0.96 -16.38
CA TYR A 341 -1.29 2.06 -15.97
C TYR A 341 -0.50 3.24 -15.38
N VAL A 342 0.56 2.99 -14.61
CA VAL A 342 1.46 4.04 -14.11
C VAL A 342 2.16 4.78 -15.26
N ARG A 343 2.60 4.08 -16.32
CA ARG A 343 3.20 4.70 -17.53
C ARG A 343 2.18 5.54 -18.28
N LEU A 344 0.96 5.02 -18.45
CA LEU A 344 -0.16 5.73 -19.05
C LEU A 344 -0.51 7.00 -18.26
N TYR A 345 -0.56 6.93 -16.93
CA TYR A 345 -0.86 8.08 -16.08
C TYR A 345 0.18 9.20 -16.22
N VAL A 346 1.48 8.86 -16.14
CA VAL A 346 2.58 9.83 -16.34
C VAL A 346 2.54 10.43 -17.74
N TYR A 347 2.33 9.61 -18.77
CA TYR A 347 2.19 10.08 -20.16
C TYR A 347 1.01 11.04 -20.33
N SER A 348 -0.18 10.67 -19.82
CA SER A 348 -1.39 11.50 -19.90
C SER A 348 -1.27 12.80 -19.11
N GLY A 349 -0.55 12.79 -17.97
CA GLY A 349 -0.18 14.00 -17.24
C GLY A 349 0.71 14.94 -18.06
N LEU A 350 1.80 14.41 -18.64
CA LEU A 350 2.72 15.16 -19.50
C LEU A 350 2.01 15.71 -20.75
N LEU A 351 1.17 14.90 -21.40
CA LEU A 351 0.36 15.29 -22.55
C LEU A 351 -0.67 16.36 -22.19
N GLY A 352 -1.34 16.22 -21.04
CA GLY A 352 -2.30 17.18 -20.51
C GLY A 352 -1.65 18.51 -20.12
N PHE A 353 -0.42 18.49 -19.61
CA PHE A 353 0.38 19.70 -19.41
C PHE A 353 0.81 20.31 -20.75
N LYS A 354 1.37 19.50 -21.67
CA LYS A 354 1.80 19.96 -23.00
C LYS A 354 0.67 20.70 -23.73
N LYS A 355 -0.51 20.09 -23.87
CA LYS A 355 -1.69 20.71 -24.52
C LYS A 355 -2.06 22.08 -23.92
N ARG A 356 -1.93 22.25 -22.60
CA ARG A 356 -2.21 23.54 -21.93
C ARG A 356 -1.06 24.55 -22.07
N SER A 357 0.19 24.09 -22.13
CA SER A 357 1.35 24.95 -22.42
C SER A 357 1.36 25.44 -23.88
N GLU A 358 0.95 24.61 -24.84
CA GLU A 358 0.70 24.97 -26.24
C GLU A 358 -0.46 25.98 -26.33
N GLY A 359 -1.48 25.82 -25.49
CA GLY A 359 -2.60 26.74 -25.33
C GLY A 359 -2.28 28.05 -24.61
N LEU A 360 -1.05 28.28 -24.12
CA LEU A 360 -0.63 29.52 -23.44
C LEU A 360 -0.37 30.67 -24.42
N GLY A 361 -1.38 31.01 -25.24
CA GLY A 361 -1.36 32.20 -26.08
C GLY A 361 -1.34 33.51 -25.29
N PHE A 362 -1.32 34.64 -25.99
CA PHE A 362 -1.65 35.94 -25.41
C PHE A 362 -3.13 36.23 -25.66
N SER A 363 -3.82 36.85 -24.70
CA SER A 363 -5.27 37.09 -24.80
C SER A 363 -5.66 38.09 -25.89
N CYS A 364 -4.70 38.91 -26.31
CA CYS A 364 -4.84 40.02 -27.24
C CYS A 364 -3.45 40.56 -27.63
N VAL A 365 -3.38 41.44 -28.64
CA VAL A 365 -2.14 42.14 -29.02
C VAL A 365 -1.61 43.02 -27.87
N TYR A 366 -2.49 43.58 -27.04
CA TYR A 366 -2.10 44.38 -25.87
C TYR A 366 -1.36 43.55 -24.81
N ASP A 367 -1.83 42.34 -24.50
CA ASP A 367 -1.19 41.41 -23.58
C ASP A 367 0.21 40.99 -24.08
N TYR A 368 0.37 40.75 -25.38
CA TYR A 368 1.67 40.50 -26.01
C TYR A 368 2.64 41.69 -25.90
N LEU A 369 2.18 42.90 -26.24
CA LEU A 369 3.01 44.12 -26.16
C LEU A 369 3.39 44.47 -24.72
N LEU A 370 2.46 44.30 -23.77
CA LEU A 370 2.70 44.52 -22.36
C LEU A 370 3.67 43.48 -21.79
N TRP A 371 3.59 42.21 -22.23
CA TRP A 371 4.58 41.19 -21.88
C TRP A 371 5.97 41.51 -22.46
N LEU A 372 6.08 41.95 -23.72
CA LEU A 372 7.37 42.38 -24.30
C LEU A 372 7.99 43.55 -23.52
N TRP A 373 7.17 44.53 -23.14
CA TRP A 373 7.58 45.69 -22.33
C TRP A 373 8.04 45.26 -20.93
N MET A 374 7.24 44.42 -20.25
CA MET A 374 7.58 43.84 -18.95
C MET A 374 8.83 42.97 -19.01
N ALA A 375 9.04 42.18 -20.06
CA ALA A 375 10.22 41.35 -20.23
C ALA A 375 11.50 42.17 -20.42
N LYS A 376 11.40 43.35 -21.05
CA LYS A 376 12.54 44.26 -21.22
C LYS A 376 12.88 45.08 -19.96
N ILE A 377 11.88 45.50 -19.19
CA ILE A 377 12.03 46.47 -18.08
C ILE A 377 11.98 45.80 -16.70
N SER A 378 11.21 44.73 -16.55
CA SER A 378 11.08 43.94 -15.31
C SER A 378 11.14 42.43 -15.61
N PRO A 379 12.27 41.92 -16.16
CA PRO A 379 12.44 40.49 -16.49
C PRO A 379 12.28 39.57 -15.27
N HIS A 380 12.42 40.11 -14.05
CA HIS A 380 12.29 39.35 -12.81
C HIS A 380 10.85 39.28 -12.26
N SER A 381 9.90 39.96 -12.89
CA SER A 381 8.48 39.91 -12.52
C SER A 381 7.90 38.50 -12.62
N ALA A 382 6.94 38.19 -11.74
CA ALA A 382 6.40 36.83 -11.61
C ALA A 382 5.77 36.31 -12.90
N SER A 383 5.03 37.16 -13.64
CA SER A 383 4.39 36.79 -14.90
C SER A 383 5.39 36.51 -16.03
N VAL A 384 6.47 37.29 -16.13
CA VAL A 384 7.54 37.05 -17.12
C VAL A 384 8.29 35.77 -16.78
N LYS A 385 8.72 35.58 -15.53
CA LYS A 385 9.37 34.34 -15.06
C LYS A 385 8.50 33.11 -15.31
N ALA A 386 7.20 33.19 -14.99
CA ALA A 386 6.26 32.11 -15.17
C ALA A 386 6.09 31.70 -16.64
N ARG A 387 5.82 32.67 -17.54
CA ARG A 387 5.71 32.40 -18.98
C ARG A 387 7.04 31.85 -19.55
N ALA A 388 8.18 32.39 -19.13
CA ALA A 388 9.49 31.90 -19.54
C ALA A 388 9.77 30.45 -19.09
N ALA A 389 9.39 30.08 -17.86
CA ALA A 389 9.55 28.72 -17.36
C ALA A 389 8.71 27.70 -18.14
N VAL A 390 7.46 28.03 -18.47
CA VAL A 390 6.59 27.17 -19.29
C VAL A 390 7.14 27.03 -20.72
N MET A 391 7.58 28.12 -21.34
CA MET A 391 8.18 28.08 -22.69
C MET A 391 9.50 27.29 -22.71
N ALA A 392 10.35 27.41 -21.69
CA ALA A 392 11.60 26.67 -21.58
C ALA A 392 11.39 25.16 -21.33
N ALA A 393 10.28 24.76 -20.71
CA ALA A 393 9.94 23.36 -20.52
C ALA A 393 9.48 22.65 -21.80
N ALA A 394 8.86 23.37 -22.75
CA ALA A 394 8.17 22.78 -23.90
C ALA A 394 9.03 21.82 -24.75
N PRO A 395 10.29 22.10 -25.10
CA PRO A 395 11.13 21.17 -25.87
C PRO A 395 11.43 19.85 -25.11
N GLY A 396 11.46 19.89 -23.77
CA GLY A 396 11.71 18.71 -22.95
C GLY A 396 10.47 17.82 -22.75
N LEU A 397 9.25 18.35 -22.96
CA LEU A 397 8.01 17.58 -22.78
C LEU A 397 7.89 16.43 -23.78
N ASP A 398 8.26 16.64 -25.04
CA ASP A 398 8.22 15.57 -26.06
C ASP A 398 9.23 14.46 -25.77
N ALA A 399 10.42 14.80 -25.27
CA ALA A 399 11.40 13.81 -24.81
C ALA A 399 10.87 13.03 -23.59
N ALA A 400 10.30 13.73 -22.61
CA ALA A 400 9.70 13.11 -21.42
C ALA A 400 8.51 12.19 -21.77
N MET A 401 7.63 12.61 -22.69
CA MET A 401 6.53 11.78 -23.21
C MET A 401 7.04 10.54 -23.94
N GLY A 402 8.08 10.68 -24.78
CA GLY A 402 8.79 9.55 -25.40
C GLY A 402 9.28 8.55 -24.35
N LYS A 403 9.99 9.03 -23.33
CA LYS A 403 10.52 8.21 -22.23
C LYS A 403 9.42 7.56 -21.39
N ALA A 404 8.30 8.24 -21.16
CA ALA A 404 7.14 7.65 -20.48
C ALA A 404 6.53 6.50 -21.29
N GLY A 405 6.38 6.68 -22.61
CA GLY A 405 5.89 5.64 -23.52
C GLY A 405 6.83 4.44 -23.66
N GLU A 406 8.14 4.66 -23.65
CA GLU A 406 9.17 3.62 -23.55
C GLU A 406 9.20 2.93 -22.17
N GLY A 407 8.51 3.47 -21.16
CA GLY A 407 8.49 2.96 -19.79
C GLY A 407 9.69 3.35 -18.92
N GLN A 408 10.56 4.24 -19.41
CA GLN A 408 11.72 4.77 -18.69
C GLN A 408 11.28 5.89 -17.73
N LEU A 409 10.44 5.53 -16.75
CA LEU A 409 9.75 6.49 -15.85
C LEU A 409 10.71 7.45 -15.14
N ALA A 410 11.87 6.97 -14.66
CA ALA A 410 12.86 7.82 -14.01
C ALA A 410 13.41 8.91 -14.96
N ALA A 411 13.64 8.59 -16.24
CA ALA A 411 14.08 9.54 -17.25
C ALA A 411 12.95 10.44 -17.78
N ALA A 412 11.69 9.98 -17.72
CA ALA A 412 10.51 10.79 -18.03
C ALA A 412 10.20 11.82 -16.94
N LEU A 413 10.62 11.54 -15.70
CA LEU A 413 10.51 12.43 -14.55
C LEU A 413 11.77 13.28 -14.34
N ASP A 414 12.84 13.08 -15.11
CA ASP A 414 13.95 14.03 -15.15
C ASP A 414 13.52 15.32 -15.90
N GLY A 415 14.06 16.47 -15.50
CA GLY A 415 13.70 17.77 -16.05
C GLY A 415 12.20 18.13 -15.88
N PRO A 416 11.42 18.35 -16.95
CA PRO A 416 10.05 18.86 -16.86
C PRO A 416 9.08 18.00 -16.04
N GLY A 417 9.22 16.66 -16.07
CA GLY A 417 8.29 15.76 -15.37
C GLY A 417 8.38 15.91 -13.85
N GLY A 418 9.59 15.93 -13.29
CA GLY A 418 9.83 16.17 -11.86
C GLY A 418 9.50 17.60 -11.41
N ARG A 419 9.48 18.56 -12.35
CA ARG A 419 9.08 19.96 -12.11
C ARG A 419 7.59 20.24 -12.33
N ALA A 420 6.76 19.21 -12.52
CA ALA A 420 5.34 19.37 -12.86
C ALA A 420 4.60 20.36 -11.94
N ALA A 421 4.74 20.28 -10.61
CA ALA A 421 4.06 21.18 -9.68
C ALA A 421 4.50 22.66 -9.82
N GLU A 422 5.79 22.91 -10.10
CA GLU A 422 6.32 24.25 -10.35
C GLU A 422 5.80 24.80 -11.70
N LEU A 423 5.77 23.94 -12.72
CA LEU A 423 5.33 24.30 -14.06
C LEU A 423 3.81 24.51 -14.14
N GLU A 424 3.01 23.78 -13.36
CA GLU A 424 1.58 24.04 -13.18
C GLU A 424 1.32 25.39 -12.50
N ALA A 425 2.08 25.71 -11.44
CA ALA A 425 1.98 27.02 -10.79
C ALA A 425 2.40 28.17 -11.74
N ALA A 426 3.44 27.96 -12.55
CA ALA A 426 3.86 28.90 -13.59
C ALA A 426 2.81 29.06 -14.69
N LEU A 427 2.21 27.96 -15.16
CA LEU A 427 1.11 27.97 -16.15
C LEU A 427 -0.10 28.76 -15.62
N ALA A 428 -0.51 28.51 -14.37
CA ALA A 428 -1.60 29.23 -13.72
C ALA A 428 -1.29 30.73 -13.54
N ALA A 429 -0.07 31.08 -13.10
CA ALA A 429 0.35 32.47 -12.93
C ALA A 429 0.42 33.24 -14.27
N ALA A 430 0.90 32.59 -15.34
CA ALA A 430 0.93 33.18 -16.68
C ALA A 430 -0.48 33.36 -17.28
N GLY A 431 -1.39 32.41 -17.05
CA GLY A 431 -2.80 32.52 -17.44
C GLY A 431 -3.53 33.62 -16.68
N ALA A 432 -3.34 33.71 -15.36
CA ALA A 432 -3.91 34.77 -14.53
C ALA A 432 -3.41 36.16 -14.93
N ALA A 433 -2.11 36.30 -15.26
CA ALA A 433 -1.55 37.55 -15.77
C ALA A 433 -2.18 37.95 -17.13
N SER A 434 -2.35 37.01 -18.06
CA SER A 434 -3.01 37.27 -19.34
C SER A 434 -4.47 37.68 -19.16
N ALA A 435 -5.21 37.02 -18.27
CA ALA A 435 -6.59 37.40 -17.92
C ALA A 435 -6.67 38.81 -17.30
N ALA A 436 -5.75 39.15 -16.38
CA ALA A 436 -5.65 40.48 -15.79
C ALA A 436 -5.29 41.55 -16.83
N ASN A 437 -4.37 41.27 -17.76
CA ASN A 437 -4.00 42.18 -18.84
C ASN A 437 -5.18 42.42 -19.80
N ARG A 438 -5.98 41.39 -20.10
CA ARG A 438 -7.23 41.51 -20.87
C ARG A 438 -8.26 42.38 -20.15
N ALA A 439 -8.44 42.18 -18.86
CA ALA A 439 -9.36 42.95 -18.03
C ALA A 439 -8.92 44.43 -17.92
N ALA A 440 -7.61 44.68 -17.74
CA ALA A 440 -7.02 46.02 -17.74
C ALA A 440 -7.17 46.71 -19.11
N GLN A 441 -7.03 45.97 -20.22
CA GLN A 441 -7.34 46.52 -21.55
C GLN A 441 -8.81 46.94 -21.64
N PHE A 442 -9.76 46.06 -21.28
CA PHE A 442 -11.18 46.41 -21.34
C PHE A 442 -11.54 47.58 -20.41
N PHE A 443 -10.91 47.69 -19.24
CA PHE A 443 -11.05 48.86 -18.36
C PHE A 443 -10.52 50.14 -19.03
N LEU A 444 -9.31 50.11 -19.57
CA LEU A 444 -8.69 51.27 -20.22
C LEU A 444 -9.49 51.74 -21.44
N TRP A 445 -9.97 50.81 -22.27
CA TRP A 445 -10.84 51.12 -23.40
C TRP A 445 -12.23 51.59 -22.92
N GLY A 446 -12.76 51.03 -21.83
CA GLY A 446 -13.95 51.54 -21.15
C GLY A 446 -13.79 53.00 -20.75
N VAL A 447 -12.72 53.35 -20.04
CA VAL A 447 -12.42 54.73 -19.62
C VAL A 447 -12.17 55.67 -20.80
N LEU A 448 -11.54 55.21 -21.88
CA LEU A 448 -11.26 56.07 -23.06
C LEU A 448 -12.48 56.32 -23.94
N PHE A 449 -13.38 55.35 -24.11
CA PHE A 449 -14.51 55.43 -25.04
C PHE A 449 -15.89 55.57 -24.36
N ARG A 450 -15.98 55.30 -23.04
CA ARG A 450 -17.07 55.64 -22.12
C ARG A 450 -16.49 56.12 -20.77
N PRO A 451 -15.82 57.29 -20.71
CA PRO A 451 -15.27 57.82 -19.45
C PRO A 451 -16.34 58.00 -18.36
N VAL A 452 -17.58 58.26 -18.77
CA VAL A 452 -18.68 58.63 -17.88
C VAL A 452 -19.99 58.04 -18.41
N GLU A 453 -20.82 57.53 -17.52
CA GLU A 453 -22.23 57.22 -17.79
C GLU A 453 -23.14 58.20 -17.03
N ILE A 454 -24.27 58.53 -17.65
CA ILE A 454 -25.26 59.47 -17.10
C ILE A 454 -26.35 58.66 -16.41
N GLU A 455 -26.33 58.63 -15.08
CA GLU A 455 -27.49 58.19 -14.30
C GLU A 455 -28.36 59.40 -13.96
N VAL A 456 -29.63 59.36 -14.35
CA VAL A 456 -30.64 60.32 -13.88
C VAL A 456 -31.22 59.76 -12.58
N SER A 457 -30.82 60.35 -11.44
CA SER A 457 -31.22 59.78 -10.15
C SER A 457 -32.73 59.93 -9.92
N ALA A 458 -33.37 58.85 -9.45
CA ALA A 458 -34.82 58.79 -9.21
C ALA A 458 -35.31 59.74 -8.08
N ARG A 459 -34.40 60.45 -7.41
CA ARG A 459 -34.71 61.48 -6.40
C ARG A 459 -34.10 62.82 -6.82
N GLY A 460 -34.80 63.53 -7.69
CA GLY A 460 -34.52 64.92 -8.03
C GLY A 460 -34.14 65.21 -9.48
N GLY A 461 -34.00 64.18 -10.33
CA GLY A 461 -33.93 64.34 -11.80
C GLY A 461 -32.69 65.05 -12.34
N ARG A 462 -31.72 65.42 -11.49
CA ARG A 462 -30.43 65.96 -11.92
C ARG A 462 -29.59 64.81 -12.48
N PRO A 463 -29.00 64.95 -13.68
CA PRO A 463 -28.04 63.97 -14.18
C PRO A 463 -26.81 63.97 -13.28
N PHE A 464 -26.43 62.79 -12.79
CA PHE A 464 -25.15 62.58 -12.13
C PHE A 464 -24.21 61.83 -13.07
N PHE A 465 -22.95 62.26 -13.06
CA PHE A 465 -21.90 61.78 -13.94
C PHE A 465 -21.01 60.80 -13.16
N GLN A 466 -21.26 59.50 -13.32
CA GLN A 466 -20.48 58.45 -12.65
C GLN A 466 -19.51 57.78 -13.66
N PRO A 467 -18.29 57.38 -13.26
CA PRO A 467 -17.43 56.58 -14.12
C PRO A 467 -18.13 55.27 -14.50
N ALA A 468 -18.18 54.97 -15.81
CA ALA A 468 -18.88 53.80 -16.35
C ALA A 468 -18.36 52.46 -15.79
N PHE A 469 -17.08 52.44 -15.37
CA PHE A 469 -16.43 51.27 -14.80
C PHE A 469 -15.65 51.65 -13.54
N THR A 470 -15.70 50.77 -12.53
CA THR A 470 -14.85 50.82 -11.34
C THR A 470 -13.99 49.56 -11.26
N LEU A 471 -12.82 49.64 -10.62
CA LEU A 471 -11.91 48.51 -10.47
C LEU A 471 -12.57 47.30 -9.76
N TYR A 472 -13.45 47.57 -8.79
CA TYR A 472 -14.20 46.55 -8.04
C TYR A 472 -15.09 45.68 -8.95
N ASN A 473 -15.77 46.28 -9.93
CA ASN A 473 -16.64 45.58 -10.87
C ASN A 473 -15.89 44.62 -11.81
N ILE A 474 -14.56 44.80 -11.96
CA ILE A 474 -13.73 44.06 -12.92
C ILE A 474 -12.86 43.01 -12.20
N ALA A 475 -12.43 43.27 -10.96
CA ALA A 475 -11.68 42.31 -10.15
C ALA A 475 -12.56 41.19 -9.53
N GLY A 476 -13.88 41.22 -9.74
CA GLY A 476 -14.84 40.36 -9.03
C GLY A 476 -14.94 40.65 -7.52
N TRP A 477 -14.28 41.72 -7.06
CA TRP A 477 -14.08 42.01 -5.65
C TRP A 477 -15.24 42.86 -5.13
N ARG A 478 -16.32 42.18 -4.69
CA ARG A 478 -17.39 42.85 -3.95
C ARG A 478 -16.81 43.45 -2.66
N PRO A 479 -16.93 44.76 -2.43
CA PRO A 479 -16.75 45.29 -1.09
C PRO A 479 -17.83 44.69 -0.19
N THR A 480 -17.45 44.08 0.93
CA THR A 480 -18.36 44.04 2.08
C THR A 480 -18.53 45.48 2.53
N GLY A 481 -19.77 46.00 2.42
CA GLY A 481 -20.09 47.36 2.85
C GLY A 481 -19.93 47.57 4.35
N PRO A 482 -20.02 48.83 4.81
CA PRO A 482 -20.08 49.18 6.23
C PRO A 482 -21.35 48.64 6.90
#